data_AF-A0A838RE96-F1
#
_entry.id   AF-A0A838RE96-F1
#
_cell.length_a   1.000
_cell.length_b   1.000
_cell.length_c   1.000
_cell.angle_alpha   90.00
_cell.angle_beta   90.00
_cell.angle_gamma   90.00
#
_symmetry.space_group_name_H-M   'P 1'
#
loop_
_entity.id
_entity.type
_entity.pdbx_description
1 polymer ?
#
loop_
_entity_poly.entity_id
_entity_poly.type
_entity_poly.pdbx_seq_one_letter_code
_entity_poly.pdbx_strand_id
1 'polypeptide(L)' 'MYEFSQLPSPVQQTTRFLHESGEPAWLVGGATRDILLGRPVKDFDFVIAGDGLHWARRIARYRDERN' A
#
# COMPACT_ATOMS: atom_id res chain seq x y z
N MET A 1 -0.01 16.29 -9.59
CA MET A 1 -0.13 14.82 -9.62
C MET A 1 0.54 14.31 -8.36
N TYR A 2 0.01 13.27 -7.69
CA TYR A 2 0.59 12.78 -6.44
C TYR A 2 1.79 11.88 -6.77
N GLU A 3 2.98 12.23 -6.28
CA GLU A 3 4.20 11.47 -6.56
C GLU A 3 4.36 10.31 -5.58
N PHE A 4 4.89 9.18 -6.05
CA PHE A 4 5.11 8.01 -5.19
C PHE A 4 6.01 8.33 -3.99
N SER A 5 6.99 9.21 -4.17
CA SER A 5 7.89 9.68 -3.11
C SER A 5 7.19 10.46 -1.99
N GLN A 6 5.98 10.96 -2.23
CA GLN A 6 5.19 11.70 -1.24
C GLN A 6 4.34 10.79 -0.35
N LEU A 7 4.30 9.48 -0.63
CA LEU A 7 3.60 8.53 0.22
C LEU A 7 4.41 8.26 1.51
N PRO A 8 3.77 7.95 2.65
CA PRO A 8 4.51 7.55 3.84
C PRO A 8 5.40 6.32 3.56
N SER A 9 6.60 6.28 4.17
CA SER A 9 7.56 5.17 3.98
C SER A 9 6.93 3.78 4.15
N PRO A 10 6.08 3.52 5.17
CA PRO A 10 5.34 2.25 5.26
C PRO A 10 4.55 1.86 4.02
N VAL A 11 3.88 2.84 3.40
CA VAL A 11 3.03 2.63 2.21
C VAL A 11 3.91 2.37 0.99
N GLN A 12 5.03 3.09 0.85
CA GLN A 12 6.01 2.86 -0.21
C GLN A 12 6.58 1.43 -0.13
N GLN A 13 6.97 0.99 1.07
CA GLN A 13 7.50 -0.34 1.32
C GLN A 13 6.48 -1.44 1.01
N THR A 14 5.24 -1.29 1.47
CA THR A 14 4.15 -2.23 1.16
C THR A 14 3.86 -2.28 -0.33
N THR A 15 3.79 -1.13 -1.01
CA THR A 15 3.52 -1.09 -2.46
C THR A 15 4.63 -1.78 -3.24
N ARG A 16 5.90 -1.56 -2.88
CA ARG A 16 7.04 -2.21 -3.51
C ARG A 16 7.02 -3.72 -3.30
N PHE A 17 6.80 -4.17 -2.06
CA PHE A 17 6.74 -5.59 -1.73
C PHE A 17 5.62 -6.31 -2.50
N LEU A 18 4.44 -5.70 -2.62
CA LEU A 18 3.33 -6.26 -3.39
C LEU A 18 3.60 -6.25 -4.89
N HIS A 19 4.24 -5.20 -5.42
CA HIS A 19 4.62 -5.17 -6.84
C HIS A 19 5.66 -6.25 -7.18
N GLU A 20 6.69 -6.41 -6.34
CA GLU A 20 7.75 -7.40 -6.51
C GLU A 20 7.25 -8.84 -6.31
N SER A 21 6.16 -9.04 -5.58
CA SER A 21 5.59 -10.37 -5.37
C SER A 21 4.80 -10.91 -6.58
N GLY A 22 4.52 -10.05 -7.56
CA GLY A 22 3.81 -10.40 -8.79
C GLY A 22 2.30 -10.58 -8.64
N GLU A 23 1.75 -10.46 -7.43
CA GLU A 23 0.30 -10.53 -7.23
C GLU A 23 -0.38 -9.17 -7.47
N PRO A 24 -1.50 -9.14 -8.21
CA PRO A 24 -2.26 -7.91 -8.39
C PRO A 24 -2.73 -7.31 -7.06
N ALA A 25 -2.41 -6.03 -6.87
CA ALA A 25 -2.80 -5.23 -5.72
C ALA A 25 -3.22 -3.83 -6.16
N TRP A 26 -4.19 -3.24 -5.45
CA TRP A 26 -4.73 -1.93 -5.76
C TRP A 26 -4.90 -1.11 -4.48
N LEU A 27 -4.51 0.17 -4.55
CA LEU A 27 -4.96 1.17 -3.60
C LEU A 27 -6.43 1.48 -3.89
N VAL A 28 -7.27 1.48 -2.85
CA VAL A 28 -8.71 1.72 -2.99
C VAL A 28 -9.21 2.76 -1.97
N GLY A 29 -10.52 2.96 -1.93
CA GLY A 29 -11.17 3.70 -0.84
C GLY A 29 -10.88 5.21 -0.83
N GLY A 30 -10.94 5.78 0.38
CA GLY A 30 -10.79 7.22 0.62
C GLY A 30 -9.45 7.77 0.15
N ALA A 31 -8.37 6.99 0.30
CA ALA A 31 -7.04 7.34 -0.17
C ALA A 31 -7.01 7.67 -1.67
N THR A 32 -7.65 6.84 -2.49
CA THR A 32 -7.70 7.06 -3.95
C THR A 32 -8.43 8.36 -4.29
N ARG A 33 -9.58 8.61 -3.66
CA ARG A 33 -10.34 9.86 -3.81
C ARG A 33 -9.50 11.07 -3.39
N ASP A 34 -8.89 11.01 -2.21
CA ASP A 34 -8.21 12.15 -1.62
C ASP A 34 -6.92 12.47 -2.39
N ILE A 35 -6.21 11.47 -2.91
CA ILE A 35 -5.09 11.64 -3.86
C ILE A 35 -5.55 12.37 -5.13
N LEU A 36 -6.64 11.92 -5.77
CA LEU A 36 -7.15 12.53 -7.00
C LEU A 36 -7.65 13.97 -6.79
N LEU A 37 -8.19 14.27 -5.61
CA LEU A 37 -8.66 15.61 -5.23
C LEU A 37 -7.56 16.50 -4.60
N GLY A 38 -6.33 16.01 -4.44
CA GLY A 38 -5.24 16.74 -3.80
C GLY A 38 -5.49 17.07 -2.32
N ARG A 39 -6.22 16.21 -1.60
CA ARG A 39 -6.54 16.35 -0.18
C ARG A 39 -5.57 15.53 0.69
N PRO A 40 -5.40 15.88 1.97
CA PRO A 40 -4.67 15.03 2.92
C PRO A 40 -5.30 13.63 3.01
N VAL A 41 -4.47 12.60 2.86
CA VAL A 41 -4.87 11.20 3.02
C VAL A 41 -4.83 10.80 4.49
N LYS A 42 -5.88 10.13 4.98
CA LYS A 42 -6.00 9.73 6.39
C LYS A 42 -5.42 8.34 6.67
N ASP A 43 -5.78 7.39 5.83
CA ASP A 43 -5.46 5.98 5.88
C ASP A 43 -5.25 5.42 4.46
N PHE A 44 -4.64 4.24 4.37
CA PHE A 44 -4.32 3.59 3.09
C PHE A 44 -4.85 2.16 3.10
N ASP A 45 -5.84 1.90 2.24
CA ASP A 45 -6.47 0.60 2.08
C ASP A 45 -6.02 -0.08 0.80
N PHE A 46 -5.60 -1.33 0.91
CA PHE A 46 -5.21 -2.16 -0.23
C PHE A 46 -6.19 -3.31 -0.43
N VAL A 47 -6.54 -3.56 -1.69
CA VAL A 47 -7.16 -4.81 -2.13
C VAL A 47 -6.10 -5.62 -2.87
N ILE A 48 -6.04 -6.92 -2.58
CA ILE A 48 -5.14 -7.87 -3.23
C ILE A 48 -6.00 -8.99 -3.82
N ALA A 49 -5.60 -9.49 -4.99
CA ALA A 49 -6.16 -10.73 -5.52
C ALA A 49 -5.73 -11.91 -4.62
N GLY A 50 -6.70 -12.63 -4.02
CA GLY A 50 -6.44 -13.83 -3.22
C GLY A 50 -6.59 -13.62 -1.70
N ASP A 51 -5.77 -14.31 -0.92
CA ASP A 51 -5.90 -14.36 0.54
C ASP A 51 -5.29 -13.13 1.23
N GLY A 52 -6.16 -12.19 1.61
CA GLY A 52 -5.76 -10.97 2.30
C GLY A 52 -5.06 -11.21 3.64
N LEU A 53 -5.42 -12.25 4.40
CA LEU A 53 -4.80 -12.53 5.70
C LEU A 53 -3.39 -13.11 5.53
N HIS A 54 -3.20 -13.96 4.53
CA HIS A 54 -1.88 -14.44 4.13
C HIS A 54 -0.96 -13.25 3.79
N TRP A 55 -1.44 -12.32 2.96
CA TRP A 55 -0.66 -11.14 2.55
C TRP A 55 -0.40 -10.17 3.69
N ALA A 56 -1.38 -9.89 4.54
CA ALA A 56 -1.21 -9.03 5.71
C ALA A 56 -0.06 -9.53 6.61
N ARG A 57 0.00 -10.85 6.88
CA ARG A 57 1.07 -11.47 7.67
C ARG A 57 2.44 -11.35 7.00
N ARG A 58 2.50 -11.49 5.66
CA ARG A 58 3.75 -11.34 4.91
C ARG A 58 4.26 -9.90 4.92
N ILE A 59 3.37 -8.93 4.75
CA ILE A 59 3.70 -7.50 4.81
C ILE A 59 4.23 -7.13 6.19
N ALA A 60 3.59 -7.62 7.27
CA ALA A 60 4.05 -7.39 8.63
C ALA A 60 5.50 -7.88 8.83
N ARG A 61 5.78 -9.14 8.47
CA ARG A 61 7.14 -9.71 8.57
C ARG A 61 8.18 -8.93 7.74
N TYR A 62 7.85 -8.63 6.47
CA TYR A 62 8.73 -7.88 5.58
C TYR A 62 9.15 -6.52 6.15
N ARG A 63 8.23 -5.86 6.88
CA ARG A 63 8.45 -4.54 7.49
C ARG A 63 9.21 -4.64 8.82
N ASP A 64 8.95 -5.67 9.62
CA ASP A 64 9.70 -5.89 10.87
C ASP A 64 11.17 -6.17 10.61
N GLU A 65 11.51 -6.90 9.53
CA GLU A 65 12.89 -7.21 9.12
C GLU A 65 13.67 -5.98 8.58
N ARG A 66 13.01 -4.84 8.40
CA ARG A 66 13.57 -3.61 7.81
C ARG A 66 13.53 -2.39 8.74
N ASN A 67 13.09 -2.57 9.99
CA ASN A 67 13.21 -1.60 11.08
C ASN A 67 14.49 -1.84 11.87
#